data_AF-A0A7C7L1J0-F1
#
_entry.id   AF-A0A7C7L1J0-F1
#
_cell.length_a   1.000
_cell.length_b   1.000
_cell.length_c   1.000
_cell.angle_alpha   90.00
_cell.angle_beta   90.00
_cell.angle_gamma   90.00
#
_symmetry.space_group_name_H-M   'P 1'
#
loop_
_entity.id
_entity.type
_entity.pdbx_description
1 polymer ?
#
loop_
_entity_poly.entity_id
_entity_poly.type
_entity_poly.pdbx_seq_one_letter_code
_entity_poly.pdbx_strand_id
1 'polypeptide(L)'
;MEIRNLLKQLEEHIDQSRGIGHWRWVDEQKIAVILRRIEVALPNELQRAEEITRERDKYLRAARDEAERIIREADEERKRILERAQREAERMISESEIMRQAEQRAEELLRRAEQMAQEQRIAANEYAQQVLDKLERVADRIKEAIQIGRHELEVEAEENREMR
;
A
#
# COMPACT_ATOMS: atom_id res chain seq x y z
N MET A 1 41.48 30.98 29.09
CA MET A 1 42.37 31.99 28.43
C MET A 1 43.55 32.42 29.32
N GLU A 2 43.44 32.33 30.64
CA GLU A 2 44.48 32.75 31.59
C GLU A 2 45.77 31.93 31.47
N ILE A 3 45.66 30.60 31.33
CA ILE A 3 46.83 29.71 31.12
C ILE A 3 47.57 30.03 29.83
N ARG A 4 46.86 30.30 28.73
CA ARG A 4 47.48 30.68 27.46
C ARG A 4 48.29 31.96 27.59
N ASN A 5 47.83 32.90 28.41
CA ASN A 5 48.57 34.13 28.67
C ASN A 5 49.78 33.88 29.60
N LEU A 6 49.65 33.01 30.61
CA LEU A 6 50.78 32.61 31.47
C LEU A 6 51.86 31.83 30.70
N LEU A 7 51.47 30.96 29.77
CA LEU A 7 52.38 30.25 28.87
C LEU A 7 53.10 31.22 27.93
N LYS A 8 52.39 32.21 27.36
CA LYS A 8 53.02 33.27 26.56
C LYS A 8 53.99 34.12 27.39
N GLN A 9 53.64 34.45 28.63
CA GLN A 9 54.53 35.19 29.53
C GLN A 9 55.77 34.36 29.89
N LEU A 10 55.62 33.04 30.05
CA LEU A 10 56.74 32.12 30.27
C LEU A 10 57.67 32.08 29.05
N GLU A 11 57.08 31.91 27.86
CA GLU A 11 57.77 31.88 26.58
C GLU A 11 58.51 33.20 26.32
N GLU A 12 57.86 34.33 26.53
CA GLU A 12 58.44 35.67 26.37
C GLU A 12 59.58 35.93 27.37
N HIS A 13 59.44 35.46 28.61
CA HIS A 13 60.49 35.61 29.62
C HIS A 13 61.72 34.77 29.31
N ILE A 14 61.52 33.54 28.82
CA ILE A 14 62.60 32.72 28.27
C ILE A 14 63.17 33.41 27.02
N ASP A 15 62.33 34.02 26.18
CA ASP A 15 62.76 34.64 24.94
C ASP A 15 63.69 35.84 25.13
N GLN A 16 63.39 36.67 26.13
CA GLN A 16 64.14 37.88 26.47
C GLN A 16 65.35 37.60 27.38
N SER A 17 65.56 36.36 27.80
CA SER A 17 66.68 35.97 28.66
C SER A 17 68.02 36.05 27.91
N ARG A 18 69.05 36.60 28.56
CA ARG A 18 70.41 36.62 28.01
C ARG A 18 70.90 35.17 27.82
N GLY A 19 71.70 34.93 26.79
CA GLY A 19 72.17 33.59 26.48
C GLY A 19 73.40 33.56 25.58
N ILE A 20 74.07 32.41 25.54
CA ILE A 20 75.14 32.10 24.57
C ILE A 20 74.73 30.83 23.82
N GLY A 21 74.65 30.92 22.50
CA GLY A 21 74.20 29.80 21.65
C GLY A 21 72.77 29.38 22.01
N HIS A 22 72.56 28.10 22.32
CA HIS A 22 71.26 27.55 22.72
C HIS A 22 70.98 27.68 24.23
N TRP A 23 71.93 28.17 25.04
CA TRP A 23 71.77 28.31 26.49
C TRP A 23 71.21 29.68 26.83
N ARG A 24 70.20 29.72 27.71
CA ARG A 24 69.66 30.96 28.26
C ARG A 24 69.75 30.98 29.78
N TRP A 25 70.11 32.13 30.33
CA TRP A 25 70.10 32.39 31.76
C TRP A 25 68.74 32.95 32.15
N VAL A 26 68.00 32.18 32.95
CA VAL A 26 66.64 32.53 33.36
C VAL A 26 66.60 32.76 34.86
N ASP A 27 65.78 33.71 35.29
CA ASP A 27 65.51 33.99 36.69
C ASP A 27 64.59 32.90 37.26
N GLU A 28 65.19 31.99 38.04
CA GLU A 28 64.50 30.86 38.66
C GLU A 28 63.28 31.31 39.47
N GLN A 29 63.39 32.45 40.18
CA GLN A 29 62.29 32.93 41.03
C GLN A 29 61.10 33.39 40.18
N LYS A 30 61.36 34.10 39.08
CA LYS A 30 60.31 34.55 38.15
C LYS A 30 59.63 33.38 37.45
N ILE A 31 60.41 32.41 36.97
CA ILE A 31 59.86 31.19 36.34
C ILE A 31 59.04 30.38 37.34
N ALA A 32 59.53 30.19 38.56
CA ALA A 32 58.81 29.46 39.60
C ALA A 32 57.48 30.12 39.98
N VAL A 33 57.36 31.45 39.89
CA VAL A 33 56.08 32.14 40.09
C VAL A 33 55.13 31.89 38.92
N ILE A 34 55.60 31.94 37.68
CA ILE A 34 54.76 31.68 36.50
C ILE A 34 54.28 30.23 36.48
N LEU A 35 55.16 29.26 36.76
CA LEU A 35 54.82 27.84 36.82
C LEU A 35 53.79 27.54 37.93
N ARG A 36 53.95 28.11 39.13
CA ARG A 36 52.95 27.96 40.21
C ARG A 36 51.60 28.54 39.83
N ARG A 37 51.57 29.66 39.12
CA ARG A 37 50.31 30.25 38.61
C ARG A 37 49.65 29.35 37.56
N ILE A 38 50.44 28.73 36.69
CA ILE A 38 49.93 27.73 35.72
C ILE A 38 49.35 26.53 36.47
N GLU A 39 50.07 26.00 37.46
CA GLU A 39 49.63 24.85 38.26
C GLU A 39 48.30 25.11 38.96
N VAL A 40 48.08 26.31 39.49
CA VAL A 40 46.80 26.68 40.13
C VAL A 40 45.68 26.91 39.11
N ALA A 41 45.99 27.46 37.94
CA ALA A 41 44.99 27.77 36.92
C ALA A 41 44.58 26.54 36.07
N LEU A 42 45.47 25.55 35.91
CA LEU A 42 45.30 24.42 35.01
C LEU A 42 44.15 23.47 35.35
N PRO A 43 43.96 23.04 36.61
CA PRO A 43 42.83 22.19 36.98
C PRO A 43 41.48 22.85 36.67
N ASN A 44 41.36 24.14 36.94
CA ASN A 44 40.12 24.88 36.71
C ASN A 44 39.76 24.99 35.21
N GLU A 45 40.76 25.23 34.35
CA GLU A 45 40.50 25.31 32.90
C GLU A 45 40.20 23.92 32.31
N LEU A 46 40.84 22.86 32.80
CA LEU A 46 40.54 21.49 32.39
C LEU A 46 39.12 21.09 32.80
N GLN A 47 38.72 21.39 34.04
CA GLN A 47 37.37 21.15 34.51
C GLN A 47 36.33 21.89 33.66
N ARG A 48 36.57 23.16 33.32
CA ARG A 48 35.70 23.92 32.41
C ARG A 48 35.61 23.28 31.02
N ALA A 49 36.73 22.80 30.47
CA ALA A 49 36.73 22.13 29.17
C ALA A 49 35.92 20.82 29.20
N GLU A 50 36.02 20.06 30.29
CA GLU A 50 35.21 18.85 30.51
C GLU A 50 33.72 19.18 30.66
N GLU A 51 33.38 20.22 31.41
CA GLU A 51 31.99 20.70 31.57
C GLU A 51 31.39 21.10 30.23
N ILE A 52 32.09 21.91 29.43
CA ILE A 52 31.66 22.32 28.09
C ILE A 52 31.46 21.09 27.20
N THR A 53 32.38 20.12 27.23
CA THR A 53 32.26 18.90 26.43
C THR A 53 31.04 18.09 26.85
N ARG A 54 30.82 17.95 28.17
CA ARG A 54 29.67 17.24 28.72
C ARG A 54 28.35 17.93 28.36
N GLU A 55 28.30 19.25 28.43
CA GLU A 55 27.15 20.04 28.01
C GLU A 55 26.87 19.86 26.52
N ARG A 56 27.90 20.00 25.68
CA ARG A 56 27.79 19.75 24.23
C ARG A 56 27.21 18.36 23.95
N ASP A 57 27.69 17.32 24.61
CA ASP A 57 27.20 15.96 24.41
C ASP A 57 25.75 15.80 24.86
N LYS A 58 25.35 16.45 25.96
CA LYS A 58 23.94 16.50 26.38
C LYS A 58 23.06 17.20 25.34
N TYR A 59 23.48 18.36 24.84
CA TYR A 59 22.76 19.09 23.81
C TYR A 59 22.63 18.28 22.52
N LEU A 60 23.70 17.62 22.08
CA LEU A 60 23.68 16.77 20.89
C LEU A 60 22.75 15.57 21.04
N ARG A 61 22.70 14.95 22.22
CA ARG A 61 21.75 13.85 22.50
C ARG A 61 20.32 14.37 22.48
N ALA A 62 20.02 15.45 23.19
CA ALA A 62 18.70 16.05 23.21
C ALA A 62 18.22 16.45 21.80
N ALA A 63 19.10 17.03 20.99
CA ALA A 63 18.79 17.39 19.60
C ALA A 63 18.51 16.17 18.72
N ARG A 64 19.22 15.05 18.92
CA ARG A 64 18.96 13.79 18.22
C ARG A 64 17.64 13.17 18.63
N ASP A 65 17.38 13.09 19.93
CA ASP A 65 16.14 12.53 20.47
C ASP A 65 14.92 13.32 19.97
N GLU A 66 15.05 14.66 19.93
CA GLU A 66 14.01 15.55 19.41
C GLU A 66 13.82 15.39 17.90
N ALA A 67 14.90 15.29 17.11
CA ALA A 67 14.80 15.03 15.68
C ALA A 67 14.11 13.68 15.39
N GLU A 68 14.45 12.63 16.14
CA GLU A 68 13.78 11.34 16.03
C GLU A 68 12.31 11.42 16.43
N ARG A 69 11.96 12.19 17.46
CA ARG A 69 10.57 12.41 17.87
C ARG A 69 9.78 13.07 16.74
N ILE A 70 10.32 14.13 16.14
CA ILE A 70 9.68 14.85 15.03
C ILE A 70 9.46 13.91 13.83
N ILE A 71 10.47 13.09 13.48
CA ILE A 71 10.34 12.14 12.37
C ILE A 71 9.23 11.11 12.66
N ARG A 72 9.20 10.55 13.87
CA ARG A 72 8.14 9.59 14.27
C ARG A 72 6.75 10.22 14.19
N GLU A 73 6.59 11.43 14.73
CA GLU A 73 5.31 12.15 14.69
C GLU A 73 4.87 12.45 13.26
N ALA A 74 5.79 12.91 12.40
CA ALA A 74 5.52 13.17 11.00
C ALA A 74 5.13 11.89 10.23
N ASP A 75 5.79 10.77 10.51
CA ASP A 75 5.46 9.47 9.89
C ASP A 75 4.08 8.97 10.34
N GLU A 76 3.74 9.11 11.62
CA GLU A 76 2.42 8.78 12.14
C GLU A 76 1.32 9.66 11.53
N GLU A 77 1.55 10.97 11.45
CA GLU A 77 0.61 11.91 10.86
C GLU A 77 0.43 11.64 9.36
N ARG A 78 1.51 11.41 8.62
CA ARG A 78 1.47 10.99 7.21
C ARG A 78 0.61 9.74 7.04
N LYS A 79 0.79 8.73 7.89
CA LYS A 79 -0.01 7.49 7.83
C LYS A 79 -1.49 7.78 8.07
N ARG A 80 -1.83 8.60 9.07
CA ARG A 80 -3.22 9.00 9.34
C ARG A 80 -3.85 9.76 8.17
N ILE A 81 -3.11 10.65 7.53
CA ILE A 81 -3.58 11.41 6.35
C ILE A 81 -3.86 10.45 5.19
N LEU A 82 -2.95 9.53 4.88
CA LEU A 82 -3.12 8.56 3.80
C LEU A 82 -4.33 7.65 4.04
N GLU A 83 -4.49 7.13 5.26
CA GLU A 83 -5.65 6.30 5.62
C GLU A 83 -6.97 7.08 5.50
N ARG A 84 -6.99 8.35 5.89
CA ARG A 84 -8.17 9.21 5.74
C ARG A 84 -8.49 9.46 4.27
N ALA A 85 -7.48 9.79 3.47
CA ALA A 85 -7.65 10.05 2.04
C ALA A 85 -8.15 8.80 1.30
N GLN A 86 -7.64 7.61 1.64
CA GLN A 86 -8.12 6.34 1.06
C GLN A 86 -9.59 6.09 1.41
N ARG A 87 -9.97 6.20 2.68
CA ARG A 87 -11.38 6.04 3.10
C ARG A 87 -12.31 7.05 2.43
N GLU A 88 -11.86 8.29 2.26
CA GLU A 88 -12.63 9.33 1.59
C GLU A 88 -12.77 9.06 0.09
N ALA A 89 -11.71 8.58 -0.57
CA ALA A 89 -11.75 8.16 -1.97
C ALA A 89 -12.71 6.98 -2.17
N GLU A 90 -12.64 5.95 -1.32
CA GLU A 90 -13.56 4.81 -1.35
C GLU A 90 -15.02 5.26 -1.17
N ARG A 91 -15.28 6.17 -0.22
CA ARG A 91 -16.61 6.76 -0.05
C ARG A 91 -17.05 7.53 -1.29
N MET A 92 -16.23 8.43 -1.83
CA MET A 92 -16.56 9.18 -3.03
C MET A 92 -16.84 8.28 -4.25
N ILE A 93 -16.13 7.15 -4.37
CA ILE A 93 -16.37 6.17 -5.45
C ILE A 93 -17.68 5.43 -5.21
N SER A 94 -17.92 4.96 -3.97
CA SER A 94 -19.15 4.24 -3.62
C SER A 94 -20.39 5.14 -3.68
N GLU A 95 -20.26 6.40 -3.25
CA GLU A 95 -21.30 7.43 -3.31
C GLU A 95 -21.37 8.09 -4.70
N SER A 96 -20.43 7.77 -5.60
CA SER A 96 -20.46 8.29 -6.95
C SER A 96 -21.76 7.86 -7.60
N GLU A 97 -22.51 8.86 -8.03
CA GLU A 97 -23.71 8.72 -8.82
C GLU A 97 -23.49 7.76 -10.02
N ILE A 98 -22.26 7.71 -10.54
CA ILE A 98 -21.85 6.78 -11.61
C ILE A 98 -21.93 5.32 -11.16
N MET A 99 -21.46 4.99 -9.95
CA MET A 99 -21.50 3.61 -9.43
C MET A 99 -22.94 3.18 -9.17
N ARG A 100 -23.74 4.07 -8.57
CA ARG A 100 -25.18 3.85 -8.35
C ARG A 100 -25.95 3.65 -9.66
N GLN A 101 -25.68 4.48 -10.67
CA GLN A 101 -26.27 4.34 -12.00
C GLN A 101 -25.81 3.06 -12.71
N ALA A 102 -24.54 2.68 -12.55
CA ALA A 102 -24.02 1.44 -13.11
C ALA A 102 -24.70 0.21 -12.50
N GLU A 103 -24.90 0.20 -11.17
CA GLU A 103 -25.61 -0.87 -10.46
C GLU A 103 -27.08 -0.96 -10.87
N GLN A 104 -27.78 0.18 -10.94
CA GLN A 104 -29.17 0.23 -11.43
C GLN A 104 -29.30 -0.30 -12.87
N ARG A 105 -28.37 0.08 -13.76
CA ARG A 105 -28.34 -0.41 -15.15
C ARG A 105 -28.02 -1.90 -15.22
N ALA A 106 -27.12 -2.40 -14.37
CA ALA A 106 -26.79 -3.82 -14.30
C ALA A 106 -28.00 -4.65 -13.86
N GLU A 107 -28.73 -4.20 -12.84
CA GLU A 107 -29.98 -4.86 -12.42
C GLU A 107 -31.06 -4.81 -13.51
N GLU A 108 -31.21 -3.67 -14.20
CA GLU A 108 -32.17 -3.56 -15.30
C GLU A 108 -31.82 -4.51 -16.45
N LEU A 109 -30.53 -4.63 -16.78
CA LEU A 109 -30.04 -5.56 -17.79
C LEU A 109 -30.30 -7.02 -17.39
N LEU A 110 -30.06 -7.37 -16.12
CA LEU A 110 -30.35 -8.71 -15.60
C LEU A 110 -31.84 -9.03 -15.69
N ARG A 111 -32.71 -8.12 -15.22
CA ARG A 111 -34.16 -8.28 -15.30
C ARG A 111 -34.63 -8.47 -16.76
N ARG A 112 -34.09 -7.69 -17.69
CA ARG A 112 -34.39 -7.84 -19.13
C ARG A 112 -33.89 -9.18 -19.67
N ALA A 113 -32.68 -9.61 -19.31
CA ALA A 113 -32.14 -10.88 -19.75
C ALA A 113 -32.97 -12.07 -19.24
N GLU A 114 -33.44 -12.01 -17.99
CA GLU A 114 -34.34 -13.01 -17.41
C GLU A 114 -35.70 -13.05 -18.13
N GLN A 115 -36.30 -11.90 -18.39
CA GLN A 115 -37.54 -11.80 -19.16
C GLN A 115 -37.38 -12.38 -20.57
N MET A 116 -36.34 -11.98 -21.29
CA MET A 116 -36.04 -12.50 -22.63
C MET A 116 -35.82 -14.01 -22.62
N ALA A 117 -35.11 -14.54 -21.61
CA ALA A 117 -34.88 -15.97 -21.48
C ALA A 117 -36.19 -16.73 -21.23
N GLN A 118 -37.10 -16.16 -20.44
CA GLN A 118 -38.42 -16.74 -20.20
C GLN A 118 -39.30 -16.71 -21.44
N GLU A 119 -39.35 -15.58 -22.15
CA GLU A 119 -40.06 -15.44 -23.42
C GLU A 119 -39.54 -16.44 -24.46
N GLN A 120 -38.21 -16.56 -24.58
CA GLN A 120 -37.58 -17.51 -25.48
C GLN A 120 -37.94 -18.96 -25.15
N ARG A 121 -38.01 -19.32 -23.86
CA ARG A 121 -38.46 -20.66 -23.43
C ARG A 121 -39.92 -20.93 -23.80
N ILE A 122 -40.79 -19.94 -23.63
CA ILE A 122 -42.21 -20.07 -24.00
C ILE A 122 -42.32 -20.26 -25.51
N ALA A 123 -41.69 -19.39 -26.30
CA ALA A 123 -41.70 -19.47 -27.76
C ALA A 123 -41.12 -20.81 -28.29
N ALA A 124 -40.05 -21.31 -27.66
CA ALA A 124 -39.46 -22.61 -28.01
C ALA A 124 -40.42 -23.77 -27.71
N ASN A 125 -41.13 -23.72 -26.59
CA ASN A 125 -42.13 -24.74 -26.24
C ASN A 125 -43.33 -24.70 -27.20
N GLU A 126 -43.83 -23.51 -27.54
CA GLU A 126 -44.91 -23.34 -28.52
C GLU A 126 -44.50 -23.89 -29.89
N TYR A 127 -43.27 -23.59 -30.32
CA TYR A 127 -42.73 -24.14 -31.57
C TYR A 127 -42.63 -25.67 -31.53
N ALA A 128 -42.14 -26.24 -30.42
CA ALA A 128 -42.07 -27.69 -30.24
C ALA A 128 -43.46 -28.34 -30.32
N GLN A 129 -44.48 -27.75 -29.69
CA GLN A 129 -45.86 -28.22 -29.81
C GLN A 129 -46.36 -28.19 -31.24
N GLN A 130 -46.15 -27.10 -31.98
CA GLN A 130 -46.56 -27.01 -33.38
C GLN A 130 -45.88 -28.06 -34.27
N VAL A 131 -44.62 -28.41 -33.99
CA VAL A 131 -43.90 -29.47 -34.70
C VAL A 131 -44.48 -30.84 -34.34
N LEU A 132 -44.76 -31.09 -33.06
CA LEU A 132 -45.39 -32.33 -32.60
C LEU A 132 -46.79 -32.52 -33.22
N ASP A 133 -47.63 -31.49 -33.25
CA ASP A 133 -48.96 -31.54 -33.88
C ASP A 133 -48.87 -31.85 -35.39
N LYS A 134 -47.83 -31.35 -36.07
CA LYS A 134 -47.58 -31.68 -37.49
C LYS A 134 -47.17 -33.14 -37.64
N LEU A 135 -46.32 -33.64 -36.75
CA LEU A 135 -45.88 -35.04 -36.73
C LEU A 135 -47.04 -35.99 -36.45
N GLU A 136 -47.91 -35.67 -35.49
CA GLU A 136 -49.10 -36.43 -35.15
C GLU A 136 -50.03 -36.58 -36.36
N ARG A 137 -50.34 -35.46 -37.04
CA ARG A 137 -51.15 -35.49 -38.28
C ARG A 137 -50.54 -36.34 -39.39
N VAL A 138 -49.21 -36.38 -39.51
CA VAL A 138 -48.54 -37.24 -40.48
C VAL A 138 -48.64 -38.71 -40.07
N ALA A 139 -48.44 -39.02 -38.79
CA ALA A 139 -48.56 -40.37 -38.26
C ALA A 139 -49.99 -40.91 -38.41
N ASP A 140 -51.01 -40.10 -38.17
CA ASP A 140 -52.42 -40.48 -38.36
C ASP A 140 -52.72 -40.84 -39.82
N ARG A 141 -52.24 -40.04 -40.78
CA ARG A 141 -52.40 -40.37 -42.21
C ARG A 141 -51.73 -41.68 -42.59
N ILE A 142 -50.53 -41.94 -42.05
CA ILE A 142 -49.82 -43.20 -42.30
C ILE A 142 -50.60 -44.36 -41.69
N LYS A 143 -51.13 -44.20 -40.47
CA LYS A 143 -51.96 -45.21 -39.80
C LYS A 143 -53.23 -45.50 -40.59
N GLU A 144 -53.92 -44.48 -41.07
CA GLU A 144 -55.13 -44.58 -41.87
C GLU A 144 -54.85 -45.32 -43.19
N ALA A 145 -53.74 -45.01 -43.87
CA ALA A 145 -53.30 -45.73 -45.07
C ALA A 145 -52.99 -47.22 -44.80
N ILE A 146 -52.37 -47.55 -43.66
CA ILE A 146 -52.13 -48.94 -43.26
C ILE A 146 -53.44 -49.68 -42.99
N GLN A 147 -54.42 -49.01 -42.34
CA GLN A 147 -55.72 -49.61 -42.06
C GLN A 147 -56.50 -49.89 -43.35
N ILE A 148 -56.50 -48.95 -44.30
CA ILE A 148 -57.10 -49.15 -45.62
C ILE A 148 -56.44 -50.33 -46.34
N GLY A 149 -55.10 -50.35 -46.42
CA GLY A 149 -54.38 -51.45 -47.08
C GLY A 149 -54.60 -52.82 -46.41
N ARG A 150 -54.78 -52.87 -45.09
CA ARG A 150 -55.17 -54.11 -44.39
C ARG A 150 -56.59 -54.55 -44.73
N HIS A 151 -57.53 -53.62 -44.78
CA HIS A 151 -58.92 -53.93 -45.10
C HIS A 151 -59.07 -54.45 -46.53
N GLU A 152 -58.38 -53.83 -47.50
CA GLU A 152 -58.33 -54.30 -48.89
C GLU A 152 -57.82 -55.74 -48.99
N LEU A 153 -56.74 -56.08 -48.27
CA LEU A 153 -56.21 -57.44 -48.23
C LEU A 153 -57.14 -58.46 -47.56
N GLU A 154 -57.92 -58.04 -46.54
CA GLU A 154 -58.93 -58.90 -45.90
C GLU A 154 -60.09 -59.19 -46.87
N VAL A 155 -60.59 -58.16 -47.56
CA VAL A 155 -61.66 -58.29 -48.57
C VAL A 155 -61.19 -59.17 -49.73
N GLU A 156 -59.99 -58.94 -50.25
CA GLU A 156 -59.42 -59.73 -51.35
C GLU A 156 -59.16 -61.20 -50.93
N ALA A 157 -58.87 -61.45 -49.65
CA ALA A 157 -58.72 -62.80 -49.10
C ALA A 157 -60.07 -63.51 -48.91
N GLU A 158 -61.15 -62.78 -48.60
CA GLU A 158 -62.52 -63.33 -48.53
C GLU A 158 -63.09 -63.64 -49.92
N GLU A 159 -62.93 -62.72 -50.88
CA GLU A 159 -63.36 -62.95 -52.27
C GLU A 159 -62.64 -64.14 -52.91
N ASN A 160 -61.33 -64.30 -52.66
CA ASN A 160 -60.58 -65.47 -53.14
C ASN A 160 -60.96 -66.79 -52.45
N ARG A 161 -61.56 -66.75 -51.26
CA ARG A 161 -62.09 -67.95 -50.58
C ARG A 161 -63.45 -68.36 -51.10
N GLU A 162 -64.29 -67.41 -51.49
CA GLU A 162 -65.61 -67.69 -52.08
C GLU A 162 -65.53 -68.19 -53.54
N MET A 163 -64.44 -67.89 -54.25
CA MET A 163 -64.18 -68.37 -55.62
C MET A 163 -63.56 -69.78 -55.73
N ARG A 164 -63.29 -70.47 -54.62
CA ARG A 164 -62.76 -71.86 -54.59
C ARG A 164 -63.79 -72.86 -54.09
#